data_AF-A0A7W5V5X2-F1
#
_entry.id   AF-A0A7W5V5X2-F1
#
_cell.length_a   1.000
_cell.length_b   1.000
_cell.length_c   1.000
_cell.angle_alpha   90.00
_cell.angle_beta   90.00
_cell.angle_gamma   90.00
#
_symmetry.space_group_name_H-M   'P 1'
#
loop_
_entity.id
_entity.type
_entity.pdbx_description
1 polymer ?
#
loop_
_entity_poly.entity_id
_entity_poly.type
_entity_poly.pdbx_seq_one_letter_code
_entity_poly.pdbx_strand_id
1 'polypeptide(L)'
;MDVKQMFDSLATHEQPPTTVDANRAMAAGRAVRRRRRAAVAGATASVAVAVAVAAVLAVGTVDPWPRQDGVAVAVPATPSATPSVTATPRPTYKGFAELKKRYPPKGKVASVPPLLMWVSDAPRKNELFLCESGPNGSSCSGFPPLAAKEFARRQGKLRRVPVWFGVAKDDVHGVTAVARDGRKVPGALRRGVSPGLGLWAVEYPPDVRSLVFTGAKGETLQRIAL
;
A
#
# COMPACT_ATOMS: atom_id res chain seq x y z
N MET A 1 -3.90 17.34 48.42
CA MET A 1 -4.12 17.94 47.09
C MET A 1 -5.04 17.02 46.31
N ASP A 2 -6.18 17.51 45.88
CA ASP A 2 -7.28 16.76 45.28
C ASP A 2 -7.04 16.58 43.77
N VAL A 3 -7.07 15.34 43.28
CA VAL A 3 -6.83 14.96 41.87
C VAL A 3 -7.84 15.63 40.94
N LYS A 4 -9.02 15.99 41.45
CA LYS A 4 -10.05 16.72 40.68
C LYS A 4 -9.60 18.10 40.21
N GLN A 5 -8.79 18.81 41.01
CA GLN A 5 -8.31 20.15 40.65
C GLN A 5 -7.24 20.14 39.56
N MET A 6 -6.51 19.03 39.38
CA MET A 6 -5.55 18.92 38.27
C MET A 6 -6.24 18.77 36.91
N PHE A 7 -7.37 18.05 36.85
CA PHE A 7 -8.11 17.87 35.60
C PHE A 7 -8.85 19.14 35.15
N ASP A 8 -9.38 19.92 36.08
CA ASP A 8 -10.05 21.18 35.75
C ASP A 8 -9.08 22.25 35.20
N SER A 9 -7.78 22.18 35.55
CA SER A 9 -6.77 23.11 35.02
C SER A 9 -6.34 22.84 33.57
N LEU A 10 -6.58 21.62 33.06
CA LEU A 10 -6.29 21.24 31.66
C LEU A 10 -7.42 21.58 30.69
N ALA A 11 -8.59 21.97 31.18
CA ALA A 11 -9.76 22.29 30.36
C ALA A 11 -9.82 23.77 29.93
N THR A 12 -8.80 24.57 30.23
CA THR A 12 -8.74 25.98 29.85
C THR A 12 -8.02 26.18 28.51
N HIS A 13 -8.81 26.54 27.50
CA HIS A 13 -8.43 27.11 26.20
C HIS A 13 -7.65 26.24 25.21
N GLU A 14 -8.38 25.63 24.28
CA GLU A 14 -8.24 25.99 22.86
C GLU A 14 -9.54 25.64 22.15
N GLN A 15 -10.34 26.66 21.86
CA GLN A 15 -11.47 26.50 20.95
C GLN A 15 -10.88 26.13 19.59
N PRO A 16 -11.25 24.99 18.98
CA PRO A 16 -10.68 24.61 17.69
C PRO A 16 -11.02 25.72 16.69
N PRO A 17 -10.05 26.22 15.90
CA PRO A 17 -10.30 27.29 14.97
C PRO A 17 -11.42 26.86 14.01
N THR A 18 -12.58 27.52 14.12
CA THR A 18 -13.80 27.19 13.35
C THR A 18 -13.69 27.58 11.88
N THR A 19 -12.60 28.26 11.51
CA THR A 19 -12.28 28.63 10.13
C THR A 19 -10.84 28.26 9.83
N VAL A 20 -10.65 27.29 8.94
CA VAL A 20 -9.35 27.02 8.34
C VAL A 20 -9.13 28.09 7.26
N ASP A 21 -8.25 29.05 7.52
CA ASP A 21 -7.80 30.00 6.50
C ASP A 21 -6.92 29.25 5.48
N ALA A 22 -7.57 28.79 4.41
CA ALA A 22 -6.93 28.09 3.31
C ALA A 22 -5.81 28.91 2.67
N ASN A 23 -5.89 30.24 2.68
CA ASN A 23 -4.86 31.09 2.13
C ASN A 23 -3.62 31.09 3.02
N ARG A 24 -3.78 31.05 4.34
CA ARG A 24 -2.67 30.94 5.30
C ARG A 24 -2.00 29.58 5.24
N ALA A 25 -2.76 28.49 5.09
CA ALA A 25 -2.22 27.14 4.88
C ALA A 25 -1.48 27.02 3.54
N MET A 26 -2.01 27.61 2.47
CA MET A 26 -1.34 27.65 1.17
C MET A 26 -0.07 28.51 1.19
N ALA A 27 -0.07 29.64 1.90
CA ALA A 27 1.12 30.49 2.05
C ALA A 27 2.24 29.75 2.79
N ALA A 28 1.92 29.02 3.87
CA ALA A 28 2.86 28.17 4.59
C ALA A 28 3.43 27.07 3.68
N GLY A 29 2.58 26.41 2.88
CA GLY A 29 3.01 25.40 1.90
C GLY A 29 3.94 25.97 0.82
N ARG A 30 3.65 27.17 0.30
CA ARG A 30 4.51 27.85 -0.69
C ARG A 30 5.86 28.25 -0.09
N ALA A 31 5.89 28.71 1.16
CA ALA A 31 7.14 29.06 1.85
C ALA A 31 8.04 27.83 2.05
N VAL A 32 7.48 26.69 2.44
CA VAL A 32 8.23 25.42 2.58
C VAL A 32 8.78 24.95 1.22
N ARG A 33 7.99 25.09 0.14
CA ARG A 33 8.43 24.72 -1.22
C ARG A 33 9.57 25.62 -1.72
N ARG A 34 9.56 26.91 -1.39
CA ARG A 34 10.66 27.84 -1.71
C ARG A 34 11.94 27.51 -0.94
N ARG A 35 11.84 27.16 0.36
CA ARG A 35 13.00 26.73 1.16
C ARG A 35 13.64 25.44 0.62
N ARG A 36 12.83 24.47 0.17
CA ARG A 36 13.36 23.25 -0.48
C ARG A 36 14.06 23.51 -1.81
N ARG A 37 13.61 24.51 -2.59
CA ARG A 37 14.30 24.89 -3.83
C ARG A 37 15.62 25.64 -3.57
N ALA A 38 15.69 26.46 -2.53
CA ALA A 38 16.94 27.11 -2.11
C ALA A 38 17.99 26.09 -1.61
N ALA A 39 17.57 25.01 -0.96
CA ALA A 39 18.46 23.93 -0.51
C ALA A 39 19.02 23.06 -1.66
N VAL A 40 18.37 23.02 -2.83
CA VAL A 40 18.83 22.28 -4.02
C VAL A 40 19.75 23.14 -4.91
N ALA A 41 19.70 24.47 -4.79
CA ALA A 41 20.60 25.38 -5.50
C ALA A 41 21.91 25.68 -4.74
N GLY A 42 22.01 25.33 -3.45
CA GLY A 42 23.19 25.60 -2.61
C GLY A 42 24.24 24.47 -2.56
N ALA A 43 24.03 23.35 -3.26
CA ALA A 43 24.92 22.18 -3.22
C ALA A 43 25.82 22.07 -4.48
N THR A 44 26.22 23.20 -5.06
CA THR A 44 27.22 23.26 -6.15
C THR A 44 28.27 24.33 -5.86
N ALA A 45 29.06 24.14 -4.80
CA ALA A 45 30.36 24.79 -4.67
C ALA A 45 31.26 24.02 -3.69
N SER A 46 32.34 23.43 -4.22
CA SER A 46 33.62 23.03 -3.58
C SER A 46 33.53 21.99 -2.43
N VAL A 47 34.13 20.80 -2.46
CA VAL A 47 35.54 20.45 -2.72
C VAL A 47 35.63 18.92 -2.92
N ALA A 48 36.49 18.50 -3.83
CA ALA A 48 36.79 17.13 -4.21
C ALA A 48 37.63 16.36 -3.15
N VAL A 49 37.37 15.06 -2.98
CA VAL A 49 38.41 14.02 -2.92
C VAL A 49 37.83 12.73 -3.51
N ALA A 50 38.56 12.19 -4.48
CA ALA A 50 38.26 10.99 -5.25
C ALA A 50 38.53 9.70 -4.48
N VAL A 51 37.68 8.67 -4.64
CA VAL A 51 38.12 7.28 -4.79
C VAL A 51 37.17 6.59 -5.77
N ALA A 52 37.77 6.03 -6.82
CA ALA A 52 37.13 5.34 -7.92
C ALA A 52 36.66 3.93 -7.51
N VAL A 53 35.43 3.57 -7.88
CA VAL A 53 35.11 2.23 -8.39
C VAL A 53 34.10 2.38 -9.52
N ALA A 54 34.51 1.95 -10.70
CA ALA A 54 33.73 1.91 -11.93
C ALA A 54 32.57 0.92 -11.84
N ALA A 55 31.44 1.26 -12.48
CA ALA A 55 30.76 0.40 -13.45
C ALA A 55 29.42 1.03 -13.91
N VAL A 56 29.44 1.52 -15.14
CA VAL A 56 28.39 1.41 -16.18
C VAL A 56 26.95 1.22 -15.71
N LEU A 57 26.11 2.24 -15.91
CA LEU A 57 24.77 2.06 -16.48
C LEU A 57 24.44 3.21 -17.43
N ALA A 58 24.72 2.95 -18.70
CA ALA A 58 23.99 3.55 -19.79
C ALA A 58 22.63 2.84 -19.95
N VAL A 59 21.70 3.57 -20.56
CA VAL A 59 20.48 3.11 -21.25
C VAL A 59 19.23 2.91 -20.38
N GLY A 60 18.17 3.60 -20.79
CA GLY A 60 16.85 2.98 -20.84
C GLY A 60 15.72 3.74 -20.17
N THR A 61 15.37 4.90 -20.73
CA THR A 61 13.96 5.30 -20.79
C THR A 61 13.19 4.18 -21.48
N VAL A 62 12.44 3.38 -20.72
CA VAL A 62 11.45 2.48 -21.30
C VAL A 62 10.13 3.24 -21.33
N ASP A 63 9.80 3.72 -22.52
CA ASP A 63 8.51 4.30 -22.83
C ASP A 63 7.36 3.29 -22.61
N PRO A 64 6.16 3.80 -22.31
CA PRO A 64 4.92 3.04 -22.34
C PRO A 64 4.54 2.68 -23.79
N TRP A 65 3.71 1.65 -23.89
CA TRP A 65 3.22 0.98 -25.11
C TRP A 65 2.88 1.84 -26.36
N PRO A 66 2.93 1.24 -27.56
CA PRO A 66 2.92 1.94 -28.84
C PRO A 66 1.51 2.29 -29.33
N ARG A 67 1.36 3.49 -29.89
CA ARG A 67 0.41 3.76 -30.99
C ARG A 67 0.87 4.97 -31.82
N GLN A 68 1.38 4.68 -33.03
CA GLN A 68 1.40 5.54 -34.22
C GLN A 68 0.00 6.10 -34.52
N ASP A 69 -0.25 7.24 -35.16
CA ASP A 69 0.52 8.28 -35.85
C ASP A 69 -0.38 9.54 -35.89
N GLY A 70 0.20 10.73 -36.07
CA GLY A 70 -0.51 11.80 -36.80
C GLY A 70 -0.58 13.20 -36.18
N VAL A 71 0.41 14.01 -36.55
CA VAL A 71 0.34 15.47 -36.82
C VAL A 71 0.13 16.44 -35.64
N ALA A 72 1.18 17.22 -35.40
CA ALA A 72 1.22 18.41 -34.56
C ALA A 72 0.59 19.64 -35.24
N VAL A 73 -0.25 20.38 -34.52
CA VAL A 73 -0.50 21.82 -34.75
C VAL A 73 -0.59 22.51 -33.37
N ALA A 74 0.03 23.69 -33.27
CA ALA A 74 0.32 24.44 -32.06
C ALA A 74 -0.84 25.35 -31.56
N VAL A 75 -1.03 25.42 -30.22
CA VAL A 75 -1.28 26.59 -29.29
C VAL A 75 -2.50 27.53 -29.57
N PRO A 76 -3.25 28.15 -28.60
CA PRO A 76 -2.96 28.49 -27.19
C PRO A 76 -4.04 28.18 -26.10
N ALA A 77 -3.70 28.56 -24.86
CA ALA A 77 -4.40 28.44 -23.56
C ALA A 77 -5.79 29.10 -23.45
N THR A 78 -6.70 28.57 -22.60
CA THR A 78 -7.30 29.15 -21.34
C THR A 78 -8.21 28.06 -20.66
N PRO A 79 -8.89 28.26 -19.49
CA PRO A 79 -8.65 27.53 -18.25
C PRO A 79 -9.76 26.53 -17.82
N SER A 80 -9.46 25.78 -16.76
CA SER A 80 -10.42 25.13 -15.85
C SER A 80 -11.35 24.08 -16.44
N ALA A 81 -10.86 22.84 -16.47
CA ALA A 81 -11.70 21.68 -16.21
C ALA A 81 -11.09 20.90 -15.04
N THR A 82 -11.83 20.87 -13.94
CA THR A 82 -11.66 20.00 -12.79
C THR A 82 -11.27 18.59 -13.28
N PRO A 83 -10.19 17.95 -12.78
CA PRO A 83 -10.03 16.54 -13.06
C PRO A 83 -11.14 15.81 -12.33
N SER A 84 -12.20 15.47 -13.06
CA SER A 84 -13.11 14.39 -12.70
C SER A 84 -12.21 13.22 -12.35
N VAL A 85 -12.23 12.83 -11.08
CA VAL A 85 -11.66 11.58 -10.61
C VAL A 85 -12.38 10.50 -11.41
N THR A 86 -11.80 10.09 -12.53
CA THR A 86 -12.24 8.91 -13.26
C THR A 86 -12.05 7.77 -12.29
N ALA A 87 -13.13 7.43 -11.59
CA ALA A 87 -13.19 6.25 -10.75
C ALA A 87 -12.85 5.08 -11.66
N THR A 88 -11.62 4.59 -11.56
CA THR A 88 -11.16 3.45 -12.35
C THR A 88 -12.20 2.35 -12.15
N PRO A 89 -12.84 1.83 -13.21
CA PRO A 89 -13.83 0.77 -13.08
C PRO A 89 -13.19 -0.36 -12.28
N ARG A 90 -13.73 -0.64 -11.09
CA ARG A 90 -13.21 -1.75 -10.29
C ARG A 90 -13.45 -3.02 -11.11
N PRO A 91 -12.43 -3.86 -11.35
CA PRO A 91 -12.62 -5.06 -12.13
C PRO A 91 -13.69 -5.93 -11.46
N THR A 92 -14.80 -6.13 -12.15
CA THR A 92 -15.89 -7.03 -11.73
C THR A 92 -15.49 -8.44 -12.12
N TYR A 93 -14.74 -9.09 -11.23
CA TYR A 93 -14.32 -10.47 -11.42
C TYR A 93 -15.49 -11.44 -11.31
N LYS A 94 -15.42 -12.54 -12.08
CA LYS A 94 -16.46 -13.56 -12.12
C LYS A 94 -16.70 -14.14 -10.71
N GLY A 95 -17.97 -14.19 -10.32
CA GLY A 95 -18.38 -14.74 -9.02
C GLY A 95 -18.20 -13.78 -7.84
N PHE A 96 -17.68 -12.56 -8.04
CA PHE A 96 -17.49 -11.60 -6.94
C PHE A 96 -18.80 -11.26 -6.21
N ALA A 97 -19.84 -10.89 -6.96
CA ALA A 97 -21.13 -10.50 -6.36
C ALA A 97 -21.79 -11.67 -5.59
N GLU A 98 -21.78 -12.86 -6.18
CA GLU A 98 -22.33 -14.08 -5.59
C GLU A 98 -21.57 -14.45 -4.30
N LEU A 99 -20.23 -14.45 -4.36
CA LEU A 99 -19.39 -14.80 -3.22
C LEU A 99 -19.51 -13.76 -2.11
N LYS A 100 -19.60 -12.47 -2.44
CA LYS A 100 -19.82 -11.39 -1.48
C LYS A 100 -21.19 -11.48 -0.81
N LYS A 101 -22.23 -11.95 -1.52
CA LYS A 101 -23.54 -12.21 -0.94
C LYS A 101 -23.49 -13.36 0.07
N ARG A 102 -22.74 -14.42 -0.25
CA ARG A 102 -22.57 -15.59 0.63
C ARG A 102 -21.65 -15.33 1.82
N TYR A 103 -20.60 -14.52 1.61
CA TYR A 103 -19.59 -14.17 2.61
C TYR A 103 -19.43 -12.63 2.67
N PRO A 104 -20.34 -11.93 3.37
CA PRO A 104 -20.32 -10.48 3.46
C PRO A 104 -19.03 -9.94 4.09
N PRO A 105 -18.48 -8.81 3.59
CA PRO A 105 -17.27 -8.23 4.16
C PRO A 105 -17.44 -7.74 5.59
N LYS A 106 -16.55 -8.20 6.47
CA LYS A 106 -16.32 -7.68 7.82
C LYS A 106 -15.21 -6.64 7.78
N GLY A 107 -15.60 -5.40 7.45
CA GLY A 107 -14.70 -4.28 7.25
C GLY A 107 -14.59 -3.89 5.78
N LYS A 108 -13.40 -3.51 5.34
CA LYS A 108 -13.19 -2.97 3.99
C LYS A 108 -12.93 -4.09 2.98
N VAL A 109 -13.43 -3.91 1.77
CA VAL A 109 -12.90 -4.64 0.61
C VAL A 109 -11.65 -3.92 0.15
N ALA A 110 -10.51 -4.61 0.16
CA ALA A 110 -9.22 -4.08 -0.21
C ALA A 110 -8.85 -4.46 -1.64
N SER A 111 -8.36 -3.49 -2.41
CA SER A 111 -7.63 -3.80 -3.64
C SER A 111 -6.17 -4.04 -3.28
N VAL A 112 -5.75 -5.29 -3.42
CA VAL A 112 -4.39 -5.79 -3.19
C VAL A 112 -3.96 -6.44 -4.51
N PRO A 113 -3.45 -5.65 -5.48
CA PRO A 113 -3.24 -6.13 -6.84
C PRO A 113 -2.45 -7.44 -6.90
N PRO A 114 -2.88 -8.40 -7.75
CA PRO A 114 -3.95 -8.30 -8.74
C PRO A 114 -5.36 -8.64 -8.23
N LEU A 115 -5.61 -8.58 -6.92
CA LEU A 115 -6.82 -9.11 -6.27
C LEU A 115 -7.70 -8.04 -5.64
N LEU A 116 -8.99 -8.32 -5.60
CA LEU A 116 -9.92 -7.76 -4.62
C LEU A 116 -10.05 -8.77 -3.48
N MET A 117 -9.76 -8.34 -2.26
CA MET A 117 -9.76 -9.23 -1.09
C MET A 117 -10.56 -8.62 0.05
N TRP A 118 -11.19 -9.45 0.86
CA TRP A 118 -11.90 -9.03 2.06
C TRP A 118 -11.93 -10.14 3.10
N VAL A 119 -12.15 -9.76 4.35
CA VAL A 119 -12.39 -10.70 5.44
C VAL A 119 -13.90 -10.84 5.62
N SER A 120 -14.39 -12.04 5.93
CA SER A 120 -15.78 -12.33 6.29
C SER A 120 -15.81 -13.13 7.58
N ASP A 121 -16.94 -13.13 8.29
CA ASP A 121 -17.15 -14.09 9.38
C ASP A 121 -17.22 -15.53 8.84
N ALA A 122 -16.68 -16.48 9.60
CA ALA A 122 -16.79 -17.90 9.31
C ALA A 122 -17.94 -18.53 10.14
N PRO A 123 -18.57 -19.61 9.65
CA PRO A 123 -19.64 -20.30 10.35
C PRO A 123 -19.17 -21.06 11.61
N ARG A 124 -17.86 -21.29 11.76
CA ARG A 124 -17.26 -21.92 12.94
C ARG A 124 -16.76 -20.85 13.92
N LYS A 125 -16.88 -21.12 15.23
CA LYS A 125 -16.46 -20.19 16.28
C LYS A 125 -14.98 -19.84 16.15
N ASN A 126 -14.69 -18.54 16.16
CA ASN A 126 -13.36 -17.92 16.14
C ASN A 126 -12.56 -18.00 14.83
N GLU A 127 -13.15 -18.48 13.74
CA GLU A 127 -12.51 -18.42 12.42
C GLU A 127 -13.00 -17.21 11.63
N LEU A 128 -12.14 -16.71 10.75
CA LEU A 128 -12.50 -15.72 9.74
C LEU A 128 -12.31 -16.35 8.36
N PHE A 129 -13.08 -15.91 7.38
CA PHE A 129 -12.82 -16.23 5.99
C PHE A 129 -12.00 -15.11 5.36
N LEU A 130 -10.90 -15.46 4.70
CA LEU A 130 -10.25 -14.58 3.74
C LEU A 130 -10.84 -14.92 2.38
N CYS A 131 -11.52 -13.95 1.78
CA CYS A 131 -12.08 -14.07 0.46
C CYS A 131 -11.28 -13.24 -0.53
N GLU A 132 -11.10 -13.79 -1.72
CA GLU A 132 -10.41 -13.16 -2.82
C GLU A 132 -11.22 -13.29 -4.11
N SER A 133 -11.02 -12.31 -4.98
CA SER A 133 -11.61 -12.26 -6.29
C SER A 133 -10.58 -11.68 -7.24
N GLY A 134 -10.32 -12.39 -8.33
CA GLY A 134 -9.29 -12.05 -9.29
C GLY A 134 -9.60 -12.58 -10.70
N PRO A 135 -8.64 -12.46 -11.63
CA PRO A 135 -8.83 -12.86 -13.03
C PRO A 135 -9.29 -14.32 -13.22
N ASN A 136 -9.07 -15.18 -12.23
CA ASN A 136 -9.37 -16.61 -12.30
C ASN A 136 -10.60 -17.04 -11.48
N GLY A 137 -11.41 -16.07 -11.04
CA GLY A 137 -12.60 -16.32 -10.23
C GLY A 137 -12.43 -15.87 -8.79
N SER A 138 -13.35 -16.34 -7.95
CA SER A 138 -13.46 -15.90 -6.56
C SER A 138 -13.54 -17.12 -5.64
N SER A 139 -12.84 -17.07 -4.51
CA SER A 139 -12.84 -18.11 -3.49
C SER A 139 -12.69 -17.52 -2.10
N CYS A 140 -13.01 -18.32 -1.09
CA CYS A 140 -12.76 -17.98 0.32
C CYS A 140 -12.06 -19.15 0.99
N SER A 141 -11.11 -18.83 1.87
CA SER A 141 -10.35 -19.79 2.67
C SER A 141 -10.47 -19.44 4.15
N GLY A 142 -10.77 -20.45 4.97
CA GLY A 142 -10.90 -20.30 6.42
C GLY A 142 -9.53 -20.08 7.04
N PHE A 143 -9.45 -19.15 7.98
CA PHE A 143 -8.25 -18.94 8.77
C PHE A 143 -8.57 -18.67 10.24
N PRO A 144 -7.87 -19.34 11.16
CA PRO A 144 -7.96 -18.99 12.56
C PRO A 144 -7.18 -17.69 12.81
N PRO A 145 -7.38 -17.04 13.97
CA PRO A 145 -6.69 -15.81 14.32
C PRO A 145 -5.17 -16.01 14.32
N LEU A 146 -4.43 -14.97 13.95
CA LEU A 146 -2.97 -14.98 14.06
C LEU A 146 -2.57 -15.12 15.53
N ALA A 147 -1.65 -16.04 15.82
CA ALA A 147 -1.15 -16.20 17.18
C ALA A 147 -0.42 -14.93 17.65
N ALA A 148 -0.28 -14.74 18.96
CA ALA A 148 0.34 -13.53 19.54
C ALA A 148 1.72 -13.21 18.95
N LYS A 149 2.50 -14.24 18.57
CA LYS A 149 3.85 -14.12 18.00
C LYS A 149 3.90 -14.14 16.46
N GLU A 150 2.76 -14.32 15.81
CA GLU A 150 2.65 -14.32 14.35
C GLU A 150 2.22 -12.95 13.86
N PHE A 151 2.88 -12.47 12.81
CA PHE A 151 2.61 -11.20 12.15
C PHE A 151 1.90 -11.38 10.80
N ALA A 152 2.04 -12.53 10.15
CA ALA A 152 1.40 -12.82 8.88
C ALA A 152 1.26 -14.32 8.60
N ARG A 153 0.32 -14.66 7.71
CA ARG A 153 0.03 -16.02 7.27
C ARG A 153 -0.32 -16.08 5.78
N ARG A 154 0.23 -17.06 5.06
CA ARG A 154 -0.16 -17.42 3.67
C ARG A 154 -1.45 -18.22 3.69
N GLN A 155 -2.45 -17.79 2.90
CA GLN A 155 -3.75 -18.48 2.82
C GLN A 155 -3.93 -19.25 1.52
N GLY A 156 -3.40 -18.76 0.41
CA GLY A 156 -3.65 -19.39 -0.88
C GLY A 156 -2.63 -19.08 -1.95
N LYS A 157 -2.83 -19.75 -3.08
CA LYS A 157 -2.11 -19.55 -4.33
C LYS A 157 -3.09 -19.50 -5.49
N LEU A 158 -2.89 -18.56 -6.41
CA LEU A 158 -3.63 -18.55 -7.67
C LEU A 158 -2.82 -19.31 -8.72
N ARG A 159 -3.38 -20.39 -9.29
CA ARG A 159 -2.60 -21.30 -10.16
C ARG A 159 -2.24 -20.70 -11.52
N ARG A 160 -3.11 -19.85 -12.06
CA ARG A 160 -2.96 -19.24 -13.40
C ARG A 160 -2.36 -17.83 -13.36
N VAL A 161 -2.27 -17.25 -12.18
CA VAL A 161 -1.64 -15.96 -11.92
C VAL A 161 -0.73 -16.23 -10.75
N PRO A 162 0.59 -16.27 -10.93
CA PRO A 162 1.49 -16.79 -9.91
C PRO A 162 1.53 -15.82 -8.73
N VAL A 163 0.56 -15.91 -7.83
CA VAL A 163 0.36 -15.02 -6.68
C VAL A 163 0.10 -15.84 -5.44
N TRP A 164 0.81 -15.48 -4.37
CA TRP A 164 0.45 -15.83 -3.01
C TRP A 164 -0.23 -14.67 -2.35
N PHE A 165 -1.16 -14.99 -1.47
CA PHE A 165 -1.88 -13.99 -0.71
C PHE A 165 -2.19 -14.50 0.69
N GLY A 166 -2.55 -13.56 1.55
CA GLY A 166 -2.90 -13.89 2.91
C GLY A 166 -3.24 -12.70 3.78
N VAL A 167 -3.11 -12.92 5.08
CA VAL A 167 -3.40 -11.94 6.13
C VAL A 167 -2.13 -11.55 6.86
N ALA A 168 -2.11 -10.34 7.40
CA ALA A 168 -1.06 -9.80 8.25
C ALA A 168 -1.69 -8.99 9.39
N LYS A 169 -0.93 -8.76 10.46
CA LYS A 169 -1.23 -7.74 11.46
C LYS A 169 -0.98 -6.35 10.89
N ASP A 170 -1.60 -5.34 11.50
CA ASP A 170 -1.48 -3.94 11.07
C ASP A 170 -0.10 -3.33 11.31
N ASP A 171 0.71 -3.92 12.17
CA ASP A 171 2.12 -3.56 12.42
C ASP A 171 3.07 -4.00 11.29
N VAL A 172 2.61 -4.79 10.32
CA VAL A 172 3.37 -5.11 9.11
C VAL A 172 3.34 -3.93 8.15
N HIS A 173 4.50 -3.52 7.65
CA HIS A 173 4.69 -2.41 6.71
C HIS A 173 5.17 -2.84 5.32
N GLY A 174 5.72 -4.05 5.19
CA GLY A 174 6.13 -4.58 3.91
C GLY A 174 5.98 -6.09 3.85
N VAL A 175 5.78 -6.58 2.64
CA VAL A 175 5.89 -8.00 2.30
C VAL A 175 6.83 -8.11 1.10
N THR A 176 7.75 -9.07 1.14
CA THR A 176 8.72 -9.29 0.06
C THR A 176 8.89 -10.79 -0.14
N ALA A 177 8.69 -11.27 -1.36
CA ALA A 177 9.09 -12.61 -1.76
C ALA A 177 10.60 -12.61 -2.04
N VAL A 178 11.28 -13.63 -1.51
CA VAL A 178 12.72 -13.82 -1.69
C VAL A 178 12.95 -15.13 -2.42
N ALA A 179 13.46 -15.02 -3.64
CA ALA A 179 13.84 -16.12 -4.51
C ALA A 179 15.08 -16.87 -4.01
N ARG A 180 15.32 -18.07 -4.55
CA ARG A 180 16.48 -18.91 -4.21
C ARG A 180 17.80 -18.24 -4.56
N ASP A 181 17.83 -17.48 -5.66
CA ASP A 181 18.96 -16.66 -6.11
C ASP A 181 19.17 -15.38 -5.27
N GLY A 182 18.30 -15.11 -4.29
CA GLY A 182 18.34 -13.91 -3.45
C GLY A 182 17.58 -12.71 -4.00
N ARG A 183 17.01 -12.79 -5.21
CA ARG A 183 16.18 -11.74 -5.80
C ARG A 183 14.96 -11.46 -4.93
N LYS A 184 14.65 -10.19 -4.76
CA LYS A 184 13.55 -9.69 -3.93
C LYS A 184 12.43 -9.15 -4.81
N VAL A 185 11.22 -9.63 -4.60
CA VAL A 185 10.01 -9.17 -5.30
C VAL A 185 9.08 -8.54 -4.25
N PRO A 186 8.79 -7.23 -4.33
CA PRO A 186 7.89 -6.58 -3.40
C PRO A 186 6.46 -7.07 -3.64
N GLY A 187 5.71 -7.28 -2.56
CA GLY A 187 4.27 -7.54 -2.64
C GLY A 187 3.45 -6.30 -2.31
N ALA A 188 2.17 -6.37 -2.62
CA ALA A 188 1.16 -5.41 -2.22
C ALA A 188 0.66 -5.72 -0.81
N LEU A 189 0.48 -4.68 0.00
CA LEU A 189 -0.06 -4.77 1.35
C LEU A 189 -1.13 -3.68 1.54
N ARG A 190 -2.25 -4.04 2.15
CA ARG A 190 -3.29 -3.13 2.61
C ARG A 190 -3.56 -3.38 4.08
N ARG A 191 -3.30 -2.39 4.92
CA ARG A 191 -3.59 -2.44 6.36
C ARG A 191 -4.98 -1.90 6.69
N GLY A 192 -5.43 -2.13 7.92
CA GLY A 192 -6.67 -1.59 8.47
C GLY A 192 -7.89 -2.05 7.68
N VAL A 193 -7.85 -3.29 7.20
CA VAL A 193 -8.94 -3.91 6.43
C VAL A 193 -10.03 -4.39 7.39
N SER A 194 -9.63 -4.95 8.52
CA SER A 194 -10.45 -5.30 9.67
C SER A 194 -9.67 -4.94 10.95
N PRO A 195 -10.27 -4.88 12.15
CA PRO A 195 -9.55 -4.49 13.37
C PRO A 195 -8.27 -5.32 13.59
N GLY A 196 -7.12 -4.65 13.55
CA GLY A 196 -5.80 -5.27 13.75
C GLY A 196 -5.28 -6.10 12.58
N LEU A 197 -5.95 -6.09 11.42
CA LEU A 197 -5.64 -6.95 10.28
C LEU A 197 -5.45 -6.17 8.97
N GLY A 198 -4.37 -6.52 8.29
CA GLY A 198 -4.09 -6.22 6.90
C GLY A 198 -4.16 -7.46 5.99
N LEU A 199 -4.24 -7.20 4.68
CA LEU A 199 -4.23 -8.19 3.61
C LEU A 199 -3.04 -7.94 2.69
N TRP A 200 -2.43 -9.01 2.20
CA TRP A 200 -1.28 -8.92 1.31
C TRP A 200 -1.39 -9.89 0.15
N ALA A 201 -0.73 -9.54 -0.95
CA ALA A 201 -0.53 -10.39 -2.10
C ALA A 201 0.87 -10.14 -2.68
N VAL A 202 1.54 -11.17 -3.15
CA VAL A 202 2.81 -11.06 -3.85
C VAL A 202 2.78 -11.98 -5.06
N GLU A 203 3.21 -11.46 -6.20
CA GLU A 203 3.50 -12.31 -7.35
C GLU A 203 4.73 -13.17 -7.01
N TYR A 204 4.60 -14.48 -7.13
CA TYR A 204 5.69 -15.42 -6.88
C TYR A 204 6.39 -15.77 -8.18
N PRO A 205 7.69 -15.49 -8.32
CA PRO A 205 8.48 -16.19 -9.32
C PRO A 205 8.51 -17.71 -9.00
N PRO A 206 8.84 -18.58 -9.97
CA PRO A 206 8.82 -20.03 -9.78
C PRO A 206 9.78 -20.54 -8.69
N ASP A 207 10.75 -19.72 -8.29
CA ASP A 207 11.85 -20.06 -7.40
C ASP A 207 11.81 -19.33 -6.05
N VAL A 208 10.64 -18.85 -5.59
CA VAL A 208 10.55 -18.24 -4.26
C VAL A 208 10.82 -19.26 -3.15
N ARG A 209 11.70 -18.88 -2.22
CA ARG A 209 12.06 -19.66 -1.03
C ARG A 209 11.34 -19.18 0.23
N SER A 210 11.10 -17.87 0.36
CA SER A 210 10.47 -17.32 1.57
C SER A 210 9.74 -16.01 1.33
N LEU A 211 8.74 -15.74 2.16
CA LEU A 211 8.12 -14.43 2.34
C LEU A 211 8.74 -13.77 3.56
N VAL A 212 9.11 -12.51 3.43
CA VAL A 212 9.63 -11.68 4.52
C VAL A 212 8.64 -10.56 4.76
N PHE A 213 8.22 -10.43 6.02
CA PHE A 213 7.34 -9.37 6.48
C PHE A 213 8.15 -8.40 7.33
N THR A 214 8.07 -7.12 7.00
CA THR A 214 8.87 -6.08 7.64
C THR A 214 8.01 -5.08 8.39
N GLY A 215 8.57 -4.52 9.46
CA GLY A 215 7.96 -3.47 10.26
C GLY A 215 8.29 -2.07 9.73
N ALA A 216 7.88 -1.05 10.48
CA ALA A 216 7.94 0.34 10.05
C ALA A 216 9.36 0.86 9.80
N LYS A 217 10.38 0.28 10.44
CA LYS A 217 11.79 0.66 10.30
C LYS A 217 12.55 -0.28 9.35
N GLY A 218 11.83 -1.19 8.66
CA GLY A 218 12.42 -2.19 7.76
C GLY A 218 12.97 -3.42 8.48
N GLU A 219 12.82 -3.52 9.80
CA GLU A 219 13.13 -4.70 10.59
C GLU A 219 12.30 -5.90 10.13
N THR A 220 12.86 -7.10 10.17
CA THR A 220 12.09 -8.32 9.85
C THR A 220 11.25 -8.71 11.06
N LEU A 221 9.92 -8.71 10.88
CA LEU A 221 8.96 -9.17 11.89
C LEU A 221 8.75 -10.68 11.80
N GLN A 222 8.66 -11.21 10.58
CA GLN A 222 8.45 -12.64 10.36
C GLN A 222 9.02 -13.07 9.01
N ARG A 223 9.49 -14.32 8.96
CA ARG A 223 9.81 -15.03 7.72
C ARG A 223 8.97 -16.29 7.61
N ILE A 224 8.31 -16.50 6.48
CA ILE A 224 7.56 -17.72 6.15
C ILE A 224 8.32 -18.45 5.05
N ALA A 225 8.81 -19.66 5.33
CA ALA A 225 9.39 -20.54 4.31
C ALA A 225 8.27 -21.18 3.46
N LEU A 226 8.54 -21.48 2.19
CA LEU A 226 7.52 -21.81 1.19
C LEU A 226 7.75 -23.13 0.48
#